data_AF-A0A8H5MPD2-F1
#
_entry.id   AF-A0A8H5MPD2-F1
#
_cell.length_a   1.000
_cell.length_b   1.000
_cell.length_c   1.000
_cell.angle_alpha   90.00
_cell.angle_beta   90.00
_cell.angle_gamma   90.00
#
_symmetry.space_group_name_H-M   'P 1'
#
loop_
_entity.id
_entity.type
_entity.pdbx_description
1 polymer ?
#
loop_
_entity_poly.entity_id
_entity_poly.type
_entity_poly.pdbx_seq_one_letter_code
_entity_poly.pdbx_strand_id
1 'polypeptide(L)'
;MSWTRKKTIGPVPPPPSFTPKFSETYTKKRASNNGHGTDDALAVTRILEAADIPCCMVGTSALIFYGAARVRNDWEICVPTHLVDKAVALLQSEPHSAIYHVTKPWDKPSSSLIHTWKRFKHHETNFGFVIVPDRDVHVICEPSNFTRSLRGLPYPKLDVFIQSCLDTGDELQLCDVIDGTDLPEEWGEENLELDGTNDVEWVIEANKRGRESNDEKFAKWSTFACNPRSRRAMWQSYVPSYRTLKMVRYFGKDSPTELRDLEQNAVRADDTQMAKAASMLQEAFDGKAHYTWFGGWALKLRGSSRETKDLDLLAILAYYEIMGSMQERMFVDIGEDGQVVGVDIVLSGQLGTPVLGEEGSLELITPHFETPQGSQVPVIPLTWQVECKLRAWMSRKKQSDFFDLKFLFRKYGREEISQWSGHLSKDWRQEFYEVFKVEETDEEALREMMSILQLD
;
A
#
# COMPACT_ATOMS: atom_id res chain seq x y z
N MET A 1 1.35 -59.62 -0.09
CA MET A 1 1.42 -58.64 -1.20
C MET A 1 1.82 -57.31 -0.59
N SER A 2 3.05 -56.87 -0.86
CA SER A 2 3.66 -55.66 -0.32
C SER A 2 4.02 -54.76 -1.50
N TRP A 3 3.44 -53.57 -1.56
CA TRP A 3 3.77 -52.55 -2.55
C TRP A 3 4.52 -51.41 -1.87
N THR A 4 5.83 -51.37 -2.06
CA THR A 4 6.72 -50.26 -1.71
C THR A 4 6.65 -49.19 -2.80
N ARG A 5 6.21 -47.97 -2.44
CA ARG A 5 6.21 -46.80 -3.33
C ARG A 5 7.58 -46.13 -3.27
N LYS A 6 8.36 -46.21 -4.36
CA LYS A 6 9.62 -45.48 -4.52
C LYS A 6 9.35 -43.98 -4.63
N LYS A 7 10.02 -43.18 -3.80
CA LYS A 7 10.06 -41.71 -3.86
C LYS A 7 11.06 -41.32 -4.96
N THR A 8 10.59 -40.77 -6.07
CA THR A 8 11.44 -40.17 -7.12
C THR A 8 11.84 -38.76 -6.68
N ILE A 9 13.14 -38.53 -6.53
CA ILE A 9 13.74 -37.20 -6.35
C ILE A 9 13.87 -36.59 -7.74
N GLY A 10 13.10 -35.54 -8.02
CA GLY A 10 13.27 -34.73 -9.24
C GLY A 10 14.52 -33.84 -9.16
N PRO A 11 15.07 -33.38 -10.30
CA PRO A 11 16.24 -32.51 -10.30
C PRO A 11 15.90 -31.11 -9.75
N VAL A 12 16.87 -30.55 -9.03
CA VAL A 12 16.81 -29.24 -8.37
C VAL A 12 16.61 -28.12 -9.40
N PRO A 13 15.77 -27.09 -9.13
CA PRO A 13 15.65 -25.93 -10.00
C PRO A 13 16.99 -25.20 -10.13
N PRO A 14 17.35 -24.66 -11.31
CA PRO A 14 18.57 -23.89 -11.44
C PRO A 14 18.50 -22.62 -10.56
N PRO A 15 19.65 -22.14 -10.04
CA PRO A 15 19.70 -20.90 -9.28
C PRO A 15 19.22 -19.72 -10.14
N PRO A 16 18.51 -18.74 -9.57
CA PRO A 16 18.07 -17.57 -10.30
C PRO A 16 19.29 -16.78 -10.80
N SER A 17 19.41 -16.70 -12.13
CA SER A 17 20.39 -15.87 -12.82
C SER A 17 19.96 -14.40 -12.70
N PHE A 18 20.53 -13.68 -11.74
CA PHE A 18 20.47 -12.22 -11.71
C PHE A 18 21.58 -11.63 -12.60
N THR A 19 21.32 -11.58 -13.91
CA THR A 19 21.95 -10.58 -14.77
C THR A 19 20.91 -9.50 -15.04
N PRO A 20 21.03 -8.30 -14.45
CA PRO A 20 20.18 -7.20 -14.83
C PRO A 20 20.52 -6.85 -16.28
N LYS A 21 19.61 -7.19 -17.19
CA LYS A 21 19.60 -6.60 -18.53
C LYS A 21 19.20 -5.14 -18.36
N PHE A 22 20.17 -4.28 -18.07
CA PHE A 22 20.00 -2.87 -18.32
C PHE A 22 19.88 -2.71 -19.82
N SER A 23 18.65 -2.60 -20.32
CA SER A 23 18.44 -2.01 -21.63
C SER A 23 18.92 -0.56 -21.52
N GLU A 24 19.84 -0.18 -22.39
CA GLU A 24 20.17 1.23 -22.64
C GLU A 24 18.91 1.90 -23.21
N THR A 25 17.97 2.22 -22.34
CA THR A 25 16.85 3.09 -22.64
C THR A 25 17.24 4.47 -22.18
N TYR A 26 17.25 5.39 -23.13
CA TYR A 26 17.39 6.82 -22.93
C TYR A 26 16.56 7.25 -21.71
N THR A 27 17.20 7.42 -20.54
CA THR A 27 16.49 7.81 -19.31
C THR A 27 16.05 9.25 -19.47
N LYS A 28 14.81 9.45 -19.93
CA LYS A 28 14.14 10.75 -19.92
C LYS A 28 14.29 11.38 -18.54
N LYS A 29 14.46 12.71 -18.50
CA LYS A 29 14.55 13.43 -17.23
C LYS A 29 13.29 13.15 -16.39
N ARG A 30 13.44 13.06 -15.07
CA ARG A 30 12.27 12.94 -14.19
C ARG A 30 11.44 14.23 -14.27
N ALA A 31 10.12 14.08 -14.29
CA ALA A 31 9.17 15.17 -14.13
C ALA A 31 9.36 15.87 -12.76
N SER A 32 8.73 17.03 -12.59
CA SER A 32 8.81 17.80 -11.34
C SER A 32 8.41 16.97 -10.11
N ASN A 33 8.83 17.40 -8.92
CA ASN A 33 8.50 16.77 -7.65
C ASN A 33 8.85 15.26 -7.65
N ASN A 34 10.14 14.93 -7.87
CA ASN A 34 10.66 13.56 -7.89
C ASN A 34 10.01 12.61 -8.92
N GLY A 35 9.38 13.15 -9.97
CA GLY A 35 8.70 12.36 -11.00
C GLY A 35 7.18 12.34 -10.89
N HIS A 36 6.58 13.00 -9.88
CA HIS A 36 5.12 13.08 -9.73
C HIS A 36 4.45 14.04 -10.72
N GLY A 37 5.22 14.98 -11.30
CA GLY A 37 4.76 15.86 -12.38
C GLY A 37 3.80 16.97 -11.94
N THR A 38 3.79 17.33 -10.65
CA THR A 38 2.82 18.29 -10.08
C THR A 38 2.93 19.70 -10.66
N ASP A 39 4.14 20.22 -10.84
CA ASP A 39 4.34 21.55 -11.42
C ASP A 39 4.11 21.54 -12.94
N ASP A 40 4.37 20.40 -13.58
CA ASP A 40 4.08 20.17 -15.00
C ASP A 40 2.56 20.16 -15.26
N ALA A 41 1.78 19.48 -14.42
CA ALA A 41 0.32 19.49 -14.47
C ALA A 41 -0.23 20.90 -14.21
N LEU A 42 0.33 21.63 -13.24
CA LEU A 42 -0.06 23.00 -12.97
C LEU A 42 0.18 23.90 -14.19
N ALA A 43 1.30 23.72 -14.90
CA ALA A 43 1.57 24.45 -16.14
C ALA A 43 0.50 24.17 -17.21
N VAL A 44 0.08 22.91 -17.39
CA VAL A 44 -1.00 22.54 -18.32
C VAL A 44 -2.33 23.20 -17.91
N THR A 45 -2.70 23.17 -16.63
CA THR A 45 -3.95 23.80 -16.18
C THR A 45 -3.96 25.31 -16.42
N ARG A 46 -2.83 26.00 -16.21
CA ARG A 46 -2.71 27.43 -16.49
C ARG A 46 -2.83 27.76 -17.98
N ILE A 47 -2.34 26.90 -18.85
CA ILE A 47 -2.52 27.05 -20.31
C ILE A 47 -4.00 26.98 -20.66
N LEU A 48 -4.72 26.00 -20.13
CA LEU A 48 -6.16 25.82 -20.37
C LEU A 48 -6.98 26.98 -19.79
N GLU A 49 -6.72 27.36 -18.53
CA GLU A 49 -7.40 28.46 -17.86
C GLU A 49 -7.18 29.80 -18.56
N ALA A 50 -5.95 30.08 -19.05
CA ALA A 50 -5.65 31.29 -19.82
C ALA A 50 -6.38 31.35 -21.17
N ALA A 51 -6.88 30.22 -21.67
CA ALA A 51 -7.69 30.13 -22.89
C ALA A 51 -9.20 30.02 -22.61
N ASP A 52 -9.63 30.36 -21.39
CA ASP A 52 -11.01 30.25 -20.90
C ASP A 52 -11.56 28.82 -21.01
N ILE A 53 -10.72 27.82 -20.75
CA ILE A 53 -11.12 26.42 -20.67
C ILE A 53 -11.06 26.01 -19.19
N PRO A 54 -12.19 25.92 -18.48
CA PRO A 54 -12.18 25.42 -17.11
C PRO A 54 -11.69 23.97 -17.13
N CYS A 55 -10.88 23.61 -16.13
CA CYS A 55 -10.36 22.27 -16.00
C CYS A 55 -10.16 21.89 -14.53
N CYS A 56 -10.22 20.60 -14.25
CA CYS A 56 -9.88 20.04 -12.95
C CYS A 56 -9.20 18.67 -13.09
N MET A 57 -8.41 18.29 -12.09
CA MET A 57 -7.75 16.98 -12.05
C MET A 57 -8.74 15.95 -11.52
N VAL A 58 -8.95 14.86 -12.26
CA VAL A 58 -9.92 13.79 -11.92
C VAL A 58 -9.23 12.42 -11.79
N GLY A 59 -10.04 11.37 -11.59
CA GLY A 59 -9.59 9.99 -11.51
C GLY A 59 -8.54 9.79 -10.41
N THR A 60 -7.43 9.14 -10.75
CA THR A 60 -6.37 8.81 -9.78
C THR A 60 -5.79 10.05 -9.10
N SER A 61 -5.78 11.20 -9.79
CA SER A 61 -5.25 12.44 -9.22
C SER A 61 -6.16 13.02 -8.14
N ALA A 62 -7.48 12.94 -8.32
CA ALA A 62 -8.45 13.38 -7.34
C ALA A 62 -8.46 12.48 -6.11
N LEU A 63 -8.37 11.16 -6.31
CA LEU A 63 -8.20 10.19 -5.23
C LEU A 63 -7.00 10.52 -4.34
N ILE A 64 -5.81 10.73 -4.93
CA ILE A 64 -4.59 11.09 -4.18
C ILE A 64 -4.78 12.43 -3.45
N PHE A 65 -5.43 13.41 -4.08
CA PHE A 65 -5.69 14.70 -3.44
C PHE A 65 -6.57 14.57 -2.20
N TYR A 66 -7.53 13.65 -2.24
CA TYR A 66 -8.41 13.33 -1.12
C TYR A 66 -7.86 12.23 -0.19
N GLY A 67 -6.56 11.94 -0.24
CA GLY A 67 -5.88 11.09 0.75
C GLY A 67 -5.80 9.60 0.39
N ALA A 68 -6.32 9.17 -0.77
CA ALA A 68 -6.21 7.77 -1.17
C ALA A 68 -4.79 7.38 -1.58
N ALA A 69 -4.34 6.20 -1.13
CA ALA A 69 -3.04 5.65 -1.49
C ALA A 69 -3.09 4.98 -2.88
N ARG A 70 -2.76 5.75 -3.93
CA ARG A 70 -2.76 5.28 -5.33
C ARG A 70 -1.48 5.65 -6.08
N VAL A 71 -1.07 4.80 -7.03
CA VAL A 71 -0.01 5.14 -8.00
C VAL A 71 -0.60 5.79 -9.23
N ARG A 72 -0.26 7.06 -9.45
CA ARG A 72 -0.63 7.79 -10.68
C ARG A 72 0.35 7.52 -11.81
N ASN A 73 -0.14 6.97 -12.91
CA ASN A 73 0.65 6.76 -14.13
C ASN A 73 0.70 8.02 -15.02
N ASP A 74 -0.47 8.60 -15.32
CA ASP A 74 -0.62 9.86 -16.04
C ASP A 74 -1.60 10.77 -15.28
N TRP A 75 -1.56 12.06 -15.57
CA TRP A 75 -2.56 13.00 -15.08
C TRP A 75 -3.83 12.96 -15.93
N GLU A 76 -4.98 12.97 -15.27
CA GLU A 76 -6.30 13.02 -15.92
C GLU A 76 -6.86 14.43 -15.74
N ILE A 77 -6.92 15.19 -16.85
CA ILE A 77 -7.34 16.58 -16.85
C ILE A 77 -8.72 16.65 -17.50
N CYS A 78 -9.74 16.84 -16.66
CA CYS A 78 -11.11 17.00 -17.08
C CYS A 78 -11.32 18.40 -17.67
N VAL A 79 -12.01 18.49 -18.81
CA VAL A 79 -12.49 19.74 -19.42
C VAL A 79 -13.94 19.58 -19.89
N PRO A 80 -14.72 20.66 -20.08
CA PRO A 80 -16.05 20.55 -20.64
C PRO A 80 -16.06 19.83 -21.99
N THR A 81 -17.01 18.91 -22.16
CA THR A 81 -17.09 18.05 -23.35
C THR A 81 -17.02 18.84 -24.66
N HIS A 82 -17.72 19.96 -24.73
CA HIS A 82 -17.79 20.81 -25.92
C HIS A 82 -16.49 21.61 -26.18
N LEU A 83 -15.54 21.60 -25.25
CA LEU A 83 -14.24 22.28 -25.35
C LEU A 83 -13.06 21.31 -25.53
N VAL A 84 -13.28 19.99 -25.53
CA VAL A 84 -12.20 18.99 -25.69
C VAL A 84 -11.38 19.25 -26.95
N ASP A 85 -12.03 19.45 -28.10
CA ASP A 85 -11.34 19.70 -29.37
C ASP A 85 -10.54 21.01 -29.33
N LYS A 86 -11.08 22.04 -28.67
CA LYS A 86 -10.39 23.32 -28.46
C LYS A 86 -9.14 23.12 -27.58
N ALA A 87 -9.25 22.38 -26.48
CA ALA A 87 -8.15 22.09 -25.57
C ALA A 87 -7.04 21.27 -26.26
N VAL A 88 -7.41 20.24 -27.02
CA VAL A 88 -6.48 19.43 -27.80
C VAL A 88 -5.77 20.28 -28.85
N ALA A 89 -6.51 21.07 -29.64
CA ALA A 89 -5.94 21.93 -30.66
C ALA A 89 -4.98 22.97 -30.06
N LEU A 90 -5.31 23.55 -28.90
CA LEU A 90 -4.45 24.49 -28.17
C LEU A 90 -3.12 23.83 -27.80
N LEU A 91 -3.15 22.64 -27.20
CA LEU A 91 -1.94 21.91 -26.78
C LEU A 91 -1.09 21.41 -27.95
N GLN A 92 -1.68 21.26 -29.13
CA GLN A 92 -0.98 20.90 -30.37
C GLN A 92 -0.50 22.11 -31.18
N SER A 93 -0.82 23.34 -30.74
CA SER A 93 -0.40 24.57 -31.39
C SER A 93 0.84 25.16 -30.73
N GLU A 94 1.61 25.96 -31.47
CA GLU A 94 2.73 26.70 -30.90
C GLU A 94 2.24 27.76 -29.90
N PRO A 95 2.94 27.97 -28.76
CA PRO A 95 4.23 27.37 -28.40
C PRO A 95 4.14 26.00 -27.69
N HIS A 96 2.94 25.48 -27.46
CA HIS A 96 2.72 24.29 -26.62
C HIS A 96 3.17 22.98 -27.29
N SER A 97 3.08 22.88 -28.61
CA SER A 97 3.60 21.74 -29.39
C SER A 97 5.12 21.54 -29.26
N ALA A 98 5.86 22.61 -28.95
CA ALA A 98 7.29 22.54 -28.65
C ALA A 98 7.58 21.88 -27.29
N ILE A 99 6.58 21.76 -26.41
CA ILE A 99 6.71 21.20 -25.04
C ILE A 99 6.02 19.83 -24.96
N TYR A 100 4.84 19.70 -25.55
CA TYR A 100 4.00 18.51 -25.48
C TYR A 100 3.75 17.92 -26.88
N HIS A 101 3.68 16.60 -26.97
CA HIS A 101 3.27 15.90 -28.18
C HIS A 101 2.22 14.84 -27.87
N VAL A 102 1.35 14.58 -28.84
CA VAL A 102 0.39 13.47 -28.76
C VAL A 102 1.14 12.14 -28.80
N THR A 103 0.77 11.23 -27.92
CA THR A 103 1.34 9.89 -27.86
C THR A 103 0.24 8.84 -28.01
N LYS A 104 0.63 7.57 -28.13
CA LYS A 104 -0.34 6.48 -28.24
C LYS A 104 -1.16 6.35 -26.94
N PRO A 105 -2.45 6.02 -27.04
CA PRO A 105 -3.26 5.65 -25.89
C PRO A 105 -2.63 4.51 -25.08
N TRP A 106 -3.12 4.35 -23.85
CA TRP A 106 -2.72 3.21 -23.03
C TRP A 106 -3.12 1.89 -23.68
N ASP A 107 -2.26 0.90 -23.56
CA ASP A 107 -2.42 -0.42 -24.15
C ASP A 107 -2.98 -1.47 -23.18
N LYS A 108 -3.37 -1.04 -21.97
CA LYS A 108 -3.81 -1.87 -20.84
C LYS A 108 -5.30 -1.70 -20.54
N PRO A 109 -5.98 -2.78 -20.07
CA PRO A 109 -7.36 -2.73 -19.59
C PRO A 109 -7.55 -1.61 -18.57
N SER A 110 -8.59 -0.81 -18.74
CA SER A 110 -8.99 0.22 -17.78
C SER A 110 -10.51 0.14 -17.59
N SER A 111 -10.96 0.29 -16.35
CA SER A 111 -12.37 0.50 -15.98
C SER A 111 -12.86 1.93 -16.29
N SER A 112 -12.24 2.59 -17.27
CA SER A 112 -12.57 3.97 -17.66
C SER A 112 -12.43 4.16 -19.17
N LEU A 113 -12.99 5.27 -19.66
CA LEU A 113 -12.87 5.69 -21.06
C LEU A 113 -11.56 6.42 -21.37
N ILE A 114 -10.59 6.47 -20.46
CA ILE A 114 -9.32 7.22 -20.65
C ILE A 114 -8.56 6.82 -21.93
N HIS A 115 -8.71 5.57 -22.37
CA HIS A 115 -8.05 5.03 -23.56
C HIS A 115 -8.62 5.56 -24.88
N THR A 116 -9.82 6.15 -24.88
CA THR A 116 -10.45 6.72 -26.08
C THR A 116 -9.99 8.16 -26.34
N TRP A 117 -9.34 8.78 -25.36
CA TRP A 117 -9.01 10.20 -25.37
C TRP A 117 -7.53 10.50 -25.69
N LYS A 118 -7.28 11.75 -26.10
CA LYS A 118 -5.95 12.18 -26.54
C LYS A 118 -4.99 12.25 -25.35
N ARG A 119 -3.97 11.41 -25.41
CA ARG A 119 -2.86 11.37 -24.47
C ARG A 119 -1.70 12.23 -24.97
N PHE A 120 -1.14 13.03 -24.08
CA PHE A 120 0.01 13.89 -24.32
C PHE A 120 1.20 13.46 -23.46
N LYS A 121 2.41 13.72 -23.97
CA LYS A 121 3.65 13.58 -23.21
C LYS A 121 4.52 14.80 -23.38
N HIS A 122 5.28 15.12 -22.34
CA HIS A 122 6.35 16.09 -22.42
C HIS A 122 7.50 15.54 -23.30
N HIS A 123 8.17 16.40 -24.07
CA HIS A 123 9.31 16.00 -24.90
C HIS A 123 10.49 15.51 -24.07
N GLU A 124 10.92 16.31 -23.08
CA GLU A 124 12.12 16.02 -22.28
C GLU A 124 11.93 15.14 -21.04
N THR A 125 10.73 15.08 -20.46
CA THR A 125 10.48 14.41 -19.17
C THR A 125 9.59 13.19 -19.32
N ASN A 126 9.47 12.40 -18.26
CA ASN A 126 8.50 11.30 -18.18
C ASN A 126 7.06 11.75 -17.84
N PHE A 127 6.77 13.06 -17.83
CA PHE A 127 5.42 13.59 -17.61
C PHE A 127 4.45 13.23 -18.74
N GLY A 128 3.28 12.74 -18.38
CA GLY A 128 2.19 12.39 -19.29
C GLY A 128 0.83 12.76 -18.70
N PHE A 129 -0.11 13.08 -19.59
CA PHE A 129 -1.48 13.44 -19.20
C PHE A 129 -2.48 13.12 -20.31
N VAL A 130 -3.76 13.07 -19.96
CA VAL A 130 -4.88 12.83 -20.87
C VAL A 130 -5.91 13.94 -20.67
N ILE A 131 -6.43 14.48 -21.78
CA ILE A 131 -7.58 15.41 -21.75
C ILE A 131 -8.85 14.57 -21.81
N VAL A 132 -9.66 14.62 -20.75
CA VAL A 132 -10.87 13.81 -20.59
C VAL A 132 -12.10 14.73 -20.60
N PRO A 133 -13.17 14.40 -21.33
CA PRO A 133 -14.42 15.14 -21.24
C PRO A 133 -15.08 14.92 -19.89
N ASP A 134 -15.63 15.99 -19.36
CA ASP A 134 -16.44 16.04 -18.14
C ASP A 134 -17.59 15.01 -18.12
N ARG A 135 -18.28 14.81 -19.26
CA ARG A 135 -19.32 13.79 -19.37
C ARG A 135 -18.80 12.38 -19.17
N ASP A 136 -17.53 12.07 -19.44
CA ASP A 136 -17.03 10.68 -19.34
C ASP A 136 -16.49 10.36 -17.95
N VAL A 137 -16.46 11.34 -17.06
CA VAL A 137 -16.14 11.18 -15.63
C VAL A 137 -17.31 11.61 -14.75
N HIS A 138 -18.48 11.91 -15.32
CA HIS A 138 -19.68 12.35 -14.60
C HIS A 138 -19.40 13.48 -13.60
N VAL A 139 -18.61 14.48 -14.02
CA VAL A 139 -18.31 15.68 -13.22
C VAL A 139 -18.74 16.89 -14.04
N ILE A 140 -19.44 17.85 -13.44
CA ILE A 140 -19.72 19.13 -14.10
C ILE A 140 -18.47 20.02 -13.98
N CYS A 141 -17.73 20.18 -15.07
CA CYS A 141 -16.42 20.84 -15.08
C CYS A 141 -16.54 22.37 -15.13
N GLU A 142 -16.96 22.95 -14.01
CA GLU A 142 -17.14 24.40 -13.85
C GLU A 142 -16.41 24.95 -12.62
N PRO A 143 -15.91 26.21 -12.65
CA PRO A 143 -15.15 26.77 -11.53
C PRO A 143 -15.86 26.74 -10.17
N SER A 144 -17.18 26.82 -10.14
CA SER A 144 -18.02 26.70 -8.93
C SER A 144 -17.89 25.35 -8.24
N ASN A 145 -17.54 24.30 -8.99
CA ASN A 145 -17.38 22.94 -8.52
C ASN A 145 -15.93 22.58 -8.18
N PHE A 146 -15.01 23.55 -8.24
CA PHE A 146 -13.59 23.29 -7.97
C PHE A 146 -13.21 23.67 -6.55
N THR A 147 -12.28 22.90 -6.01
CA THR A 147 -11.39 23.28 -4.92
C THR A 147 -9.96 23.33 -5.44
N ARG A 148 -9.06 24.04 -4.77
CA ARG A 148 -7.66 24.12 -5.18
C ARG A 148 -6.74 23.57 -4.12
N SER A 149 -5.72 22.84 -4.54
CA SER A 149 -4.62 22.45 -3.65
C SER A 149 -3.81 23.68 -3.22
N LEU A 150 -2.92 23.50 -2.25
CA LEU A 150 -1.98 24.54 -1.80
C LEU A 150 -1.09 25.09 -2.95
N ARG A 151 -0.87 24.29 -4.01
CA ARG A 151 -0.12 24.70 -5.22
C ARG A 151 -1.00 25.31 -6.30
N GLY A 152 -2.31 25.39 -6.08
CA GLY A 152 -3.27 26.00 -7.00
C GLY A 152 -3.82 25.06 -8.06
N LEU A 153 -3.52 23.76 -8.02
CA LEU A 153 -4.12 22.79 -8.94
C LEU A 153 -5.63 22.66 -8.66
N PRO A 154 -6.50 22.77 -9.68
CA PRO A 154 -7.94 22.61 -9.53
C PRO A 154 -8.32 21.12 -9.43
N TYR A 155 -9.15 20.78 -8.47
CA TYR A 155 -9.78 19.47 -8.27
C TYR A 155 -11.30 19.66 -8.13
N PRO A 156 -12.14 18.68 -8.48
CA PRO A 156 -13.55 18.74 -8.09
C PRO A 156 -13.65 18.84 -6.57
N LYS A 157 -14.64 19.58 -6.04
CA LYS A 157 -14.99 19.54 -4.62
C LYS A 157 -15.36 18.11 -4.18
N LEU A 158 -15.27 17.85 -2.88
CA LEU A 158 -15.36 16.49 -2.36
C LEU A 158 -16.74 15.88 -2.59
N ASP A 159 -17.79 16.63 -2.32
CA ASP A 159 -19.19 16.30 -2.61
C ASP A 159 -19.39 16.00 -4.10
N VAL A 160 -18.88 16.85 -4.98
CA VAL A 160 -18.95 16.66 -6.43
C VAL A 160 -18.24 15.37 -6.87
N PHE A 161 -17.08 15.07 -6.30
CA PHE A 161 -16.32 13.89 -6.67
C PHE A 161 -16.94 12.60 -6.15
N ILE A 162 -17.38 12.56 -4.88
CA ILE A 162 -18.08 11.39 -4.33
C ILE A 162 -19.40 11.15 -5.06
N GLN A 163 -20.14 12.21 -5.39
CA GLN A 163 -21.38 12.09 -6.16
C GLN A 163 -21.13 11.47 -7.54
N SER A 164 -20.06 11.87 -8.23
CA SER A 164 -19.64 11.24 -9.48
C SER A 164 -19.37 9.73 -9.31
N CYS A 165 -18.67 9.30 -8.26
CA CYS A 165 -18.44 7.88 -8.00
C CYS A 165 -19.76 7.12 -7.77
N LEU A 166 -20.71 7.71 -7.03
CA LEU A 166 -22.03 7.14 -6.80
C LEU A 166 -22.86 7.05 -8.09
N ASP A 167 -22.88 8.12 -8.89
CA ASP A 167 -23.69 8.19 -10.10
C ASP A 167 -23.13 7.29 -11.22
N THR A 168 -21.82 7.13 -11.30
CA THR A 168 -21.18 6.19 -12.23
C THR A 168 -21.24 4.73 -11.76
N GLY A 169 -21.55 4.49 -10.48
CA GLY A 169 -21.44 3.17 -9.85
C GLY A 169 -19.98 2.67 -9.76
N ASP A 170 -19.00 3.58 -9.74
CA ASP A 170 -17.59 3.25 -9.58
C ASP A 170 -17.28 3.00 -8.10
N GLU A 171 -17.64 1.80 -7.66
CA GLU A 171 -17.46 1.34 -6.29
C GLU A 171 -15.99 1.28 -5.85
N LEU A 172 -15.06 1.14 -6.80
CA LEU A 172 -13.63 1.12 -6.50
C LEU A 172 -13.15 2.51 -6.11
N GLN A 173 -13.46 3.53 -6.92
CA GLN A 173 -13.11 4.91 -6.59
C GLN A 173 -13.89 5.41 -5.38
N LEU A 174 -15.14 4.99 -5.21
CA LEU A 174 -15.94 5.31 -4.03
C LEU A 174 -15.29 4.79 -2.75
N CYS A 175 -14.81 3.54 -2.74
CA CYS A 175 -14.09 2.98 -1.60
C CYS A 175 -12.83 3.80 -1.29
N ASP A 176 -12.00 4.06 -2.30
CA ASP A 176 -10.74 4.78 -2.13
C ASP A 176 -10.92 6.21 -1.60
N VAL A 177 -11.90 6.96 -2.12
CA VAL A 177 -12.12 8.35 -1.68
C VAL A 177 -12.68 8.39 -0.27
N ILE A 178 -13.54 7.44 0.11
CA ILE A 178 -14.03 7.30 1.49
C ILE A 178 -12.85 6.97 2.41
N ASP A 179 -11.99 6.02 2.01
CA ASP A 179 -10.81 5.63 2.76
C ASP A 179 -9.83 6.80 2.96
N GLY A 180 -9.69 7.67 1.97
CA GLY A 180 -8.81 8.84 2.03
C GLY A 180 -9.34 9.99 2.90
N THR A 181 -10.65 10.09 3.13
CA THR A 181 -11.28 11.31 3.67
C THR A 181 -11.83 11.21 5.09
N ASP A 182 -11.94 10.01 5.69
CA ASP A 182 -12.46 9.81 7.06
C ASP A 182 -13.84 10.48 7.28
N LEU A 183 -14.72 10.40 6.27
CA LEU A 183 -16.03 11.02 6.36
C LEU A 183 -16.98 10.18 7.25
N PRO A 184 -17.73 10.82 8.17
CA PRO A 184 -18.78 10.13 8.90
C PRO A 184 -19.97 9.82 7.97
N GLU A 185 -20.75 8.80 8.28
CA GLU A 185 -21.90 8.37 7.46
C GLU A 185 -22.91 9.51 7.29
N GLU A 186 -23.11 10.29 8.35
CA GLU A 186 -24.01 11.44 8.40
C GLU A 186 -23.59 12.55 7.42
N TRP A 187 -22.29 12.66 7.09
CA TRP A 187 -21.82 13.65 6.13
C TRP A 187 -22.44 13.43 4.75
N GLY A 188 -22.59 12.18 4.32
CA GLY A 188 -23.20 11.87 3.03
C GLY A 188 -24.68 12.24 2.98
N GLU A 189 -25.39 12.11 4.10
CA GLU A 189 -26.80 12.51 4.21
C GLU A 189 -26.99 14.03 4.07
N GLU A 190 -26.00 14.82 4.51
CA GLU A 190 -26.04 16.28 4.46
C GLU A 190 -25.53 16.87 3.14
N ASN A 191 -24.65 16.15 2.43
CA ASN A 191 -23.87 16.72 1.31
C ASN A 191 -24.07 16.00 -0.03
N LEU A 192 -24.71 14.83 -0.05
CA LEU A 192 -24.86 14.02 -1.28
C LEU A 192 -26.33 13.77 -1.62
N GLU A 193 -26.59 13.62 -2.91
CA GLU A 193 -27.89 13.19 -3.42
C GLU A 193 -27.96 11.65 -3.38
N LEU A 194 -28.45 11.11 -2.26
CA LEU A 194 -28.46 9.66 -2.00
C LEU A 194 -29.75 8.96 -2.45
N ASP A 195 -30.80 9.71 -2.78
CA ASP A 195 -32.08 9.14 -3.20
C ASP A 195 -32.01 8.53 -4.61
N GLY A 196 -32.73 7.43 -4.85
CA GLY A 196 -32.70 6.76 -6.16
C GLY A 196 -31.45 5.89 -6.39
N THR A 197 -31.09 5.72 -7.66
CA THR A 197 -30.01 4.80 -8.10
C THR A 197 -28.92 5.56 -8.84
N ASN A 198 -27.78 4.90 -9.06
CA ASN A 198 -26.78 5.35 -10.01
C ASN A 198 -27.37 5.62 -11.40
N ASP A 199 -26.68 6.43 -12.20
CA ASP A 199 -27.11 6.88 -13.52
C ASP A 199 -26.87 5.79 -14.57
N VAL A 200 -27.81 4.85 -14.63
CA VAL A 200 -27.74 3.70 -15.56
C VAL A 200 -27.77 4.15 -17.02
N GLU A 201 -28.49 5.23 -17.34
CA GLU A 201 -28.55 5.77 -18.71
C GLU A 201 -27.18 6.27 -19.14
N TRP A 202 -26.51 7.03 -18.28
CA TRP A 202 -25.15 7.46 -18.49
C TRP A 202 -24.19 6.28 -18.66
N VAL A 203 -24.28 5.26 -17.79
CA VAL A 203 -23.43 4.07 -17.86
C VAL A 203 -23.58 3.33 -19.19
N ILE A 204 -24.82 3.17 -19.66
CA ILE A 204 -25.12 2.52 -20.95
C ILE A 204 -24.49 3.31 -22.11
N GLU A 205 -24.63 4.64 -22.09
CA GLU A 205 -24.12 5.53 -23.12
C GLU A 205 -22.58 5.59 -23.10
N ALA A 206 -21.97 5.66 -21.92
CA ALA A 206 -20.51 5.59 -21.73
C ALA A 206 -19.94 4.26 -22.26
N ASN A 207 -20.55 3.13 -21.88
CA ASN A 207 -20.15 1.82 -22.38
C ASN A 207 -20.34 1.70 -23.90
N LYS A 208 -21.36 2.33 -24.48
CA LYS A 208 -21.56 2.39 -25.93
C LYS A 208 -20.43 3.18 -26.60
N ARG A 209 -20.08 4.36 -26.10
CA ARG A 209 -18.93 5.14 -26.61
C ARG A 209 -17.61 4.37 -26.54
N GLY A 210 -17.37 3.62 -25.45
CA GLY A 210 -16.21 2.74 -25.32
C GLY A 210 -16.14 1.68 -26.44
N ARG A 211 -17.28 1.03 -26.72
CA ARG A 211 -17.40 0.03 -27.79
C ARG A 211 -17.26 0.62 -29.19
N GLU A 212 -17.74 1.84 -29.40
CA GLU A 212 -17.68 2.57 -30.67
C GLU A 212 -16.34 3.27 -30.91
N SER A 213 -15.40 3.20 -29.95
CA SER A 213 -14.07 3.77 -30.15
C SER A 213 -13.34 3.07 -31.30
N ASN A 214 -12.57 3.84 -32.09
CA ASN A 214 -11.86 3.36 -33.29
C ASN A 214 -10.73 2.35 -33.00
N ASP A 215 -10.60 1.85 -31.77
CA ASP A 215 -9.59 0.88 -31.37
C ASP A 215 -10.26 -0.46 -31.02
N GLU A 216 -10.33 -1.35 -32.02
CA GLU A 216 -10.92 -2.69 -31.90
C GLU A 216 -10.35 -3.50 -30.73
N LYS A 217 -9.14 -3.16 -30.26
CA LYS A 217 -8.50 -3.78 -29.10
C LYS A 217 -9.32 -3.59 -27.83
N PHE A 218 -10.03 -2.46 -27.71
CA PHE A 218 -10.73 -2.05 -26.49
C PHE A 218 -12.25 -2.19 -26.59
N ALA A 219 -12.77 -2.52 -27.77
CA ALA A 219 -14.21 -2.66 -28.02
C ALA A 219 -14.92 -3.73 -27.16
N LYS A 220 -14.17 -4.62 -26.49
CA LYS A 220 -14.71 -5.65 -25.58
C LYS A 220 -14.56 -5.31 -24.10
N TRP A 221 -13.98 -4.17 -23.75
CA TRP A 221 -13.83 -3.75 -22.36
C TRP A 221 -15.12 -3.04 -21.94
N SER A 222 -15.92 -3.71 -21.11
CA SER A 222 -17.04 -3.03 -20.44
C SER A 222 -16.45 -2.18 -19.33
N THR A 223 -16.62 -0.86 -19.39
CA THR A 223 -15.97 0.08 -18.46
C THR A 223 -16.76 0.23 -17.17
N PHE A 224 -18.09 0.17 -17.23
CA PHE A 224 -18.97 0.41 -16.08
C PHE A 224 -20.09 -0.64 -15.96
N ALA A 225 -20.52 -0.93 -14.73
CA ALA A 225 -21.60 -1.89 -14.47
C ALA A 225 -22.98 -1.27 -14.72
N CYS A 226 -23.78 -1.85 -15.63
CA CYS A 226 -25.10 -1.31 -16.00
C CYS A 226 -26.24 -1.65 -15.03
N ASN A 227 -25.95 -2.21 -13.86
CA ASN A 227 -26.98 -2.62 -12.92
C ASN A 227 -27.40 -1.42 -12.05
N PRO A 228 -28.69 -1.14 -11.90
CA PRO A 228 -29.15 -0.12 -10.98
C PRO A 228 -28.80 -0.51 -9.54
N ARG A 229 -28.09 0.38 -8.85
CA ARG A 229 -27.74 0.27 -7.43
C ARG A 229 -28.19 1.51 -6.71
N SER A 230 -28.76 1.34 -5.52
CA SER A 230 -29.12 2.47 -4.65
C SER A 230 -27.86 3.23 -4.23
N ARG A 231 -27.85 4.56 -4.46
CA ARG A 231 -26.73 5.44 -4.09
C ARG A 231 -26.52 5.42 -2.58
N ARG A 232 -27.62 5.56 -1.82
CA ARG A 232 -27.64 5.38 -0.37
C ARG A 232 -27.06 4.03 0.07
N ALA A 233 -27.47 2.93 -0.55
CA ALA A 233 -26.96 1.61 -0.18
C ALA A 233 -25.46 1.45 -0.50
N MET A 234 -24.97 2.06 -1.59
CA MET A 234 -23.53 2.10 -1.88
C MET A 234 -22.79 2.89 -0.80
N TRP A 235 -23.19 4.13 -0.54
CA TRP A 235 -22.62 4.97 0.53
C TRP A 235 -22.57 4.22 1.88
N GLN A 236 -23.70 3.69 2.32
CA GLN A 236 -23.83 2.93 3.57
C GLN A 236 -23.13 1.58 3.55
N SER A 237 -22.69 1.06 2.40
CA SER A 237 -21.90 -0.18 2.36
C SER A 237 -20.40 0.07 2.54
N TYR A 238 -19.92 1.28 2.20
CA TYR A 238 -18.51 1.63 2.23
C TYR A 238 -18.11 2.45 3.46
N VAL A 239 -18.99 3.31 3.98
CA VAL A 239 -18.68 4.12 5.17
C VAL A 239 -18.63 3.28 6.47
N PRO A 240 -19.50 2.28 6.71
CA PRO A 240 -19.39 1.46 7.92
C PRO A 240 -18.23 0.47 7.91
N SER A 241 -17.79 -0.03 6.74
CA SER A 241 -16.54 -0.82 6.62
C SER A 241 -15.31 -0.02 7.06
N TYR A 242 -15.42 1.31 7.09
CA TYR A 242 -14.41 2.23 7.60
C TYR A 242 -14.39 2.33 9.14
N ARG A 243 -15.49 2.05 9.87
CA ARG A 243 -15.43 2.03 11.36
C ARG A 243 -14.52 0.92 11.91
N THR A 244 -14.30 -0.14 11.15
CA THR A 244 -13.31 -1.20 11.48
C THR A 244 -11.90 -0.86 10.99
N LEU A 245 -11.75 0.09 10.05
CA LEU A 245 -10.48 0.57 9.48
C LEU A 245 -9.98 1.91 10.07
N LYS A 246 -10.78 2.56 10.94
CA LYS A 246 -10.44 3.76 11.73
C LYS A 246 -9.18 3.61 12.61
N MET A 247 -8.64 2.41 12.74
CA MET A 247 -7.44 2.12 13.51
C MET A 247 -6.13 2.42 12.79
N VAL A 248 -6.14 2.98 11.59
CA VAL A 248 -4.94 3.06 10.75
C VAL A 248 -4.81 4.45 10.12
N ARG A 249 -4.03 5.35 10.74
CA ARG A 249 -3.64 6.62 10.11
C ARG A 249 -2.29 6.51 9.42
N TYR A 250 -2.28 6.74 8.10
CA TYR A 250 -1.07 7.00 7.31
C TYR A 250 -0.72 8.49 7.44
N PHE A 251 0.49 8.81 7.88
CA PHE A 251 1.02 10.17 7.83
C PHE A 251 2.26 10.21 6.93
N GLY A 252 2.07 10.73 5.72
CA GLY A 252 3.17 11.11 4.83
C GLY A 252 3.99 12.27 5.42
N LYS A 253 5.17 12.51 4.83
CA LYS A 253 6.23 13.46 5.24
C LYS A 253 5.84 14.95 5.33
N ASP A 254 4.57 15.31 5.20
CA ASP A 254 4.13 16.70 4.97
C ASP A 254 3.73 17.47 6.25
N SER A 255 3.81 16.84 7.43
CA SER A 255 3.67 17.51 8.75
C SER A 255 4.65 16.96 9.81
N PRO A 256 5.91 17.46 9.87
CA PRO A 256 6.94 16.92 10.76
C PRO A 256 6.69 17.10 12.25
N THR A 257 5.74 17.95 12.65
CA THR A 257 5.41 18.20 14.06
C THR A 257 4.38 17.17 14.55
N GLU A 258 3.31 16.93 13.80
CA GLU A 258 2.30 15.93 14.14
C GLU A 258 2.90 14.52 14.18
N LEU A 259 3.79 14.17 13.24
CA LEU A 259 4.48 12.89 13.26
C LEU A 259 5.31 12.71 14.55
N ARG A 260 6.03 13.75 14.98
CA ARG A 260 6.82 13.70 16.22
C ARG A 260 5.94 13.57 17.46
N ASP A 261 4.79 14.24 17.48
CA ASP A 261 3.84 14.15 18.59
C ASP A 261 3.23 12.75 18.68
N LEU A 262 2.91 12.14 17.53
CA LEU A 262 2.44 10.75 17.45
C LEU A 262 3.52 9.75 17.86
N GLU A 263 4.77 9.93 17.44
CA GLU A 263 5.89 9.10 17.88
C GLU A 263 6.10 9.19 19.40
N GLN A 264 6.08 10.40 19.96
CA GLN A 264 6.21 10.61 21.40
C GLN A 264 5.06 10.01 22.20
N ASN A 265 3.84 10.06 21.65
CA ASN A 265 2.67 9.43 22.22
C ASN A 265 2.80 7.90 22.15
N ALA A 266 3.12 7.35 20.98
CA ALA A 266 3.21 5.90 20.73
C ALA A 266 4.19 5.18 21.65
N VAL A 267 5.34 5.79 21.95
CA VAL A 267 6.37 5.21 22.83
C VAL A 267 5.87 5.04 24.28
N ARG A 268 4.77 5.69 24.67
CA ARG A 268 4.16 5.57 26.00
C ARG A 268 3.23 4.37 26.13
N ALA A 269 2.88 3.72 25.03
CA ALA A 269 1.99 2.57 25.04
C ALA A 269 2.55 1.43 25.93
N ASP A 270 1.69 0.87 26.77
CA ASP A 270 2.00 -0.31 27.56
C ASP A 270 1.64 -1.63 26.83
N ASP A 271 1.95 -2.76 27.47
CA ASP A 271 1.71 -4.09 26.90
C ASP A 271 0.23 -4.39 26.64
N THR A 272 -0.67 -3.88 27.48
CA THR A 272 -2.11 -4.08 27.33
C THR A 272 -2.62 -3.29 26.13
N GLN A 273 -2.14 -2.06 26.00
CA GLN A 273 -2.46 -1.16 24.89
C GLN A 273 -1.92 -1.69 23.56
N MET A 274 -0.71 -2.24 23.54
CA MET A 274 -0.16 -2.93 22.38
C MET A 274 -0.96 -4.18 22.01
N ALA A 275 -1.37 -5.00 22.98
CA ALA A 275 -2.19 -6.19 22.73
C ALA A 275 -3.57 -5.81 22.13
N LYS A 276 -4.16 -4.71 22.61
CA LYS A 276 -5.40 -4.14 22.07
C LYS A 276 -5.22 -3.67 20.63
N ALA A 277 -4.18 -2.89 20.34
CA ALA A 277 -3.86 -2.46 18.98
C ALA A 277 -3.58 -3.64 18.03
N ALA A 278 -2.90 -4.68 18.52
CA ALA A 278 -2.66 -5.89 17.75
C ALA A 278 -3.96 -6.64 17.44
N SER A 279 -4.89 -6.73 18.39
CA SER A 279 -6.22 -7.32 18.18
C SER A 279 -7.04 -6.53 17.15
N MET A 280 -7.03 -5.21 17.29
CA MET A 280 -7.68 -4.28 16.37
C MET A 280 -7.19 -4.46 14.94
N LEU A 281 -5.86 -4.55 14.75
CA LEU A 281 -5.29 -4.82 13.43
C LEU A 281 -5.62 -6.22 12.93
N GLN A 282 -5.59 -7.23 13.79
CA GLN A 282 -5.98 -8.59 13.44
C GLN A 282 -7.43 -8.63 12.92
N GLU A 283 -8.38 -7.98 13.58
CA GLU A 283 -9.76 -7.83 13.09
C GLU A 283 -9.83 -7.10 11.75
N ALA A 284 -8.99 -6.08 11.55
CA ALA A 284 -8.94 -5.32 10.30
C ALA A 284 -8.38 -6.14 9.12
N PHE A 285 -7.45 -7.08 9.37
CA PHE A 285 -6.86 -7.92 8.34
C PHE A 285 -7.57 -9.26 8.14
N ASP A 286 -8.34 -9.73 9.12
CA ASP A 286 -9.00 -11.03 9.06
C ASP A 286 -9.95 -11.14 7.85
N GLY A 287 -9.80 -12.23 7.08
CA GLY A 287 -10.53 -12.45 5.83
C GLY A 287 -10.19 -11.51 4.66
N LYS A 288 -9.31 -10.52 4.85
CA LYS A 288 -9.02 -9.46 3.86
C LYS A 288 -7.58 -9.50 3.31
N ALA A 289 -6.61 -9.90 4.12
CA ALA A 289 -5.22 -10.04 3.69
C ALA A 289 -4.46 -11.11 4.49
N HIS A 290 -3.41 -11.66 3.88
CA HIS A 290 -2.44 -12.46 4.64
C HIS A 290 -1.52 -11.52 5.43
N TYR A 291 -1.40 -11.75 6.72
CA TYR A 291 -0.51 -11.03 7.62
C TYR A 291 0.16 -11.97 8.62
N THR A 292 1.28 -11.52 9.20
CA THR A 292 1.92 -12.21 10.32
C THR A 292 2.71 -11.23 11.19
N TRP A 293 2.73 -11.45 12.50
CA TRP A 293 3.51 -10.63 13.43
C TRP A 293 4.99 -11.03 13.39
N PHE A 294 5.89 -10.06 13.40
CA PHE A 294 7.32 -10.31 13.49
C PHE A 294 7.98 -9.43 14.56
N GLY A 295 9.31 -9.33 14.53
CA GLY A 295 10.05 -8.37 15.33
C GLY A 295 9.87 -8.56 16.84
N GLY A 296 9.60 -7.47 17.55
CA GLY A 296 9.52 -7.48 19.01
C GLY A 296 8.26 -8.10 19.59
N TRP A 297 7.12 -7.83 18.95
CA TRP A 297 5.84 -8.37 19.37
C TRP A 297 5.81 -9.89 19.22
N ALA A 298 6.32 -10.45 18.12
CA ALA A 298 6.42 -11.90 17.93
C ALA A 298 7.29 -12.58 18.99
N LEU A 299 8.40 -11.96 19.40
CA LEU A 299 9.23 -12.47 20.49
C LEU A 299 8.49 -12.47 21.84
N LYS A 300 7.70 -11.43 22.09
CA LYS A 300 6.91 -11.32 23.32
C LYS A 300 5.79 -12.37 23.36
N LEU A 301 5.08 -12.58 22.25
CA LEU A 301 4.11 -13.66 22.10
C LEU A 301 4.76 -15.04 22.33
N ARG A 302 6.02 -15.22 21.91
CA ARG A 302 6.83 -16.41 22.22
C ARG A 302 7.35 -16.47 23.66
N GLY A 303 7.12 -15.46 24.50
CA GLY A 303 7.49 -15.45 25.92
C GLY A 303 8.85 -14.81 26.24
N SER A 304 9.40 -13.98 25.35
CA SER A 304 10.53 -13.12 25.68
C SER A 304 10.10 -12.06 26.69
N SER A 305 10.94 -11.78 27.69
CA SER A 305 10.73 -10.73 28.69
C SER A 305 11.04 -9.33 28.17
N ARG A 306 11.27 -9.16 26.86
CA ARG A 306 11.62 -7.86 26.29
C ARG A 306 10.50 -6.85 26.45
N GLU A 307 10.90 -5.61 26.65
CA GLU A 307 10.03 -4.47 26.43
C GLU A 307 9.95 -4.23 24.90
N THR A 308 8.76 -3.94 24.40
CA THR A 308 8.52 -3.55 23.02
C THR A 308 7.68 -2.29 23.05
N LYS A 309 7.93 -1.35 22.14
CA LYS A 309 7.27 -0.03 22.12
C LYS A 309 6.50 0.22 20.82
N ASP A 310 6.48 -0.80 19.99
CA ASP A 310 5.87 -0.85 18.70
C ASP A 310 5.54 -2.29 18.33
N LEU A 311 4.65 -2.40 17.35
CA LEU A 311 4.28 -3.64 16.71
C LEU A 311 4.96 -3.73 15.35
N ASP A 312 5.41 -4.93 14.99
CA ASP A 312 6.02 -5.21 13.70
C ASP A 312 5.10 -6.17 12.95
N LEU A 313 4.55 -5.75 11.81
CA LEU A 313 3.60 -6.52 11.01
C LEU A 313 4.11 -6.73 9.59
N LEU A 314 4.08 -7.98 9.12
CA LEU A 314 4.29 -8.32 7.71
C LEU A 314 2.92 -8.55 7.05
N ALA A 315 2.65 -7.95 5.90
CA ALA A 315 1.36 -8.10 5.22
C ALA A 315 1.47 -8.17 3.69
N ILE A 316 0.56 -8.92 3.04
CA ILE A 316 0.30 -8.81 1.59
C ILE A 316 -0.69 -7.67 1.38
N LEU A 317 -0.18 -6.52 0.98
CA LEU A 317 -1.00 -5.35 0.72
C LEU A 317 -1.39 -5.27 -0.76
N ALA A 318 -1.97 -6.34 -1.30
CA ALA A 318 -2.48 -6.32 -2.68
C ALA A 318 -3.60 -5.28 -2.89
N TYR A 319 -4.24 -4.83 -1.81
CA TYR A 319 -5.25 -3.75 -1.80
C TYR A 319 -4.67 -2.35 -1.52
N TYR A 320 -3.50 -2.25 -0.88
CA TYR A 320 -2.86 -0.96 -0.58
C TYR A 320 -1.55 -0.91 -1.36
N GLU A 321 -1.57 -0.26 -2.53
CA GLU A 321 -0.34 0.13 -3.23
C GLU A 321 0.44 1.12 -2.36
N ILE A 322 1.16 0.62 -1.37
CA ILE A 322 2.03 1.42 -0.51
C ILE A 322 3.14 2.02 -1.39
N MET A 323 3.31 3.32 -1.22
CA MET A 323 4.22 4.18 -1.93
C MET A 323 5.69 3.79 -1.73
N GLY A 324 6.23 2.93 -2.59
CA GLY A 324 7.67 2.91 -2.94
C GLY A 324 8.72 2.74 -1.83
N SER A 325 8.32 2.45 -0.59
CA SER A 325 9.21 2.19 0.54
C SER A 325 9.02 0.77 1.06
N MET A 326 10.10 0.15 1.53
CA MET A 326 10.11 -1.27 1.94
C MET A 326 9.47 -1.49 3.32
N GLN A 327 9.26 -0.42 4.10
CA GLN A 327 8.75 -0.41 5.47
C GLN A 327 8.07 0.95 5.73
N GLU A 328 6.84 0.92 6.22
CA GLU A 328 6.07 2.11 6.56
C GLU A 328 5.71 2.13 8.05
N ARG A 329 5.63 3.33 8.64
CA ARG A 329 5.18 3.53 10.02
C ARG A 329 3.71 3.93 10.03
N MET A 330 2.94 3.31 10.91
CA MET A 330 1.52 3.54 11.14
C MET A 330 1.27 3.81 12.62
N PHE A 331 0.19 4.53 12.92
CA PHE A 331 -0.26 4.78 14.29
C PHE A 331 -1.70 4.29 14.46
N VAL A 332 -1.90 3.39 15.43
CA VAL A 332 -3.19 2.82 15.78
C VAL A 332 -3.77 3.54 16.98
N ASP A 333 -4.85 4.29 16.76
CA ASP A 333 -5.64 4.87 17.86
C ASP A 333 -6.43 3.77 18.55
N ILE A 334 -6.18 3.59 19.84
CA ILE A 334 -6.82 2.55 20.66
C ILE A 334 -8.06 3.03 21.41
N GLY A 335 -8.48 4.28 21.20
CA GLY A 335 -9.67 4.88 21.80
C GLY A 335 -9.54 5.20 23.28
N GLU A 336 -8.30 5.37 23.78
CA GLU A 336 -8.00 5.66 25.20
C GLU A 336 -7.28 7.01 25.31
N ASP A 337 -8.04 8.09 25.53
CA ASP A 337 -7.51 9.44 25.76
C ASP A 337 -6.49 9.94 24.71
N GLY A 338 -6.66 9.52 23.45
CA GLY A 338 -5.75 9.87 22.35
C GLY A 338 -4.40 9.14 22.39
N GLN A 339 -4.29 8.05 23.15
CA GLN A 339 -3.16 7.14 23.07
C GLN A 339 -3.17 6.41 21.72
N VAL A 340 -2.01 6.37 21.07
CA VAL A 340 -1.78 5.60 19.85
C VAL A 340 -0.71 4.52 20.08
N VAL A 341 -0.68 3.49 19.23
CA VAL A 341 0.37 2.48 19.18
C VAL A 341 1.07 2.57 17.84
N GLY A 342 2.41 2.65 17.86
CA GLY A 342 3.21 2.66 16.64
C GLY A 342 3.32 1.26 16.04
N VAL A 343 3.15 1.15 14.72
CA VAL A 343 3.20 -0.12 13.99
C VAL A 343 4.07 0.03 12.75
N ASP A 344 5.11 -0.78 12.66
CA ASP A 344 5.93 -0.93 11.47
C ASP A 344 5.31 -1.98 10.56
N ILE A 345 4.84 -1.57 9.39
CA ILE A 345 4.33 -2.48 8.37
C ILE A 345 5.39 -2.71 7.32
N VAL A 346 5.73 -3.98 7.12
CA VAL A 346 6.64 -4.44 6.08
C VAL A 346 5.84 -5.18 5.02
N LEU A 347 6.17 -4.93 3.75
CA LEU A 347 5.59 -5.65 2.63
C LEU A 347 6.14 -7.08 2.59
N SER A 348 5.22 -8.04 2.40
CA SER A 348 5.54 -9.45 2.15
C SER A 348 6.70 -9.63 1.15
N GLY A 349 7.68 -10.48 1.50
CA GLY A 349 8.86 -10.74 0.67
C GLY A 349 9.95 -9.66 0.69
N GLN A 350 9.78 -8.57 1.44
CA GLN A 350 10.79 -7.52 1.59
C GLN A 350 11.68 -7.72 2.82
N LEU A 351 12.82 -7.04 2.87
CA LEU A 351 13.77 -7.05 4.01
C LEU A 351 14.27 -8.45 4.44
N GLY A 352 14.16 -9.46 3.57
CA GLY A 352 14.45 -10.84 3.93
C GLY A 352 13.44 -11.39 4.93
N THR A 353 12.16 -11.16 4.66
CA THR A 353 11.02 -11.82 5.30
C THR A 353 10.36 -12.78 4.27
N PRO A 354 9.56 -13.77 4.69
CA PRO A 354 8.93 -14.70 3.76
C PRO A 354 7.93 -14.01 2.84
N VAL A 355 7.68 -14.62 1.67
CA VAL A 355 6.54 -14.28 0.83
C VAL A 355 5.31 -14.96 1.43
N LEU A 356 4.47 -14.18 2.10
CA LEU A 356 3.19 -14.64 2.63
C LEU A 356 2.32 -15.25 1.53
N GLY A 357 1.58 -16.29 1.89
CA GLY A 357 0.76 -17.08 0.95
C GLY A 357 1.47 -18.34 0.42
N GLU A 358 2.79 -18.42 0.58
CA GLU A 358 3.54 -19.66 0.33
C GLU A 358 3.48 -20.61 1.53
N GLU A 359 3.66 -21.91 1.29
CA GLU A 359 3.71 -22.92 2.35
C GLU A 359 4.86 -22.63 3.32
N GLY A 360 4.56 -22.61 4.63
CA GLY A 360 5.56 -22.30 5.66
C GLY A 360 5.93 -20.81 5.78
N SER A 361 5.17 -19.90 5.16
CA SER A 361 5.39 -18.44 5.27
C SER A 361 4.95 -17.82 6.60
N LEU A 362 4.20 -18.57 7.42
CA LEU A 362 3.79 -18.18 8.78
C LEU A 362 3.70 -19.41 9.70
N GLU A 363 3.71 -19.17 11.01
CA GLU A 363 3.51 -20.15 12.07
C GLU A 363 2.38 -19.66 12.99
N LEU A 364 1.44 -20.53 13.35
CA LEU A 364 0.45 -20.23 14.38
C LEU A 364 1.01 -20.68 15.73
N ILE A 365 1.10 -19.76 16.69
CA ILE A 365 1.56 -20.08 18.04
C ILE A 365 0.46 -19.85 19.08
N THR A 366 0.55 -20.57 20.19
CA THR A 366 -0.17 -20.21 21.41
C THR A 366 0.62 -19.13 22.13
N PRO A 367 0.07 -17.91 22.32
CA PRO A 367 0.76 -16.84 23.02
C PRO A 367 1.14 -17.24 24.45
N HIS A 368 2.29 -16.78 24.93
CA HIS A 368 2.76 -17.07 26.29
C HIS A 368 1.96 -16.35 27.39
N PHE A 369 1.19 -15.34 27.03
CA PHE A 369 0.32 -14.57 27.92
C PHE A 369 -1.06 -14.42 27.29
N GLU A 370 -2.09 -14.18 28.11
CA GLU A 370 -3.44 -13.92 27.60
C GLU A 370 -3.46 -12.61 26.80
N THR A 371 -3.92 -12.69 25.55
CA THR A 371 -4.00 -11.55 24.63
C THR A 371 -5.37 -11.53 23.95
N PRO A 372 -5.94 -10.34 23.66
CA PRO A 372 -7.21 -10.24 22.94
C PRO A 372 -7.17 -10.83 21.52
N GLN A 373 -5.96 -11.06 20.98
CA GLN A 373 -5.74 -11.73 19.70
C GLN A 373 -6.16 -13.21 19.67
N GLY A 374 -6.49 -13.81 20.83
CA GLY A 374 -6.98 -15.17 20.94
C GLY A 374 -5.91 -16.22 21.20
N SER A 375 -6.29 -17.50 21.10
CA SER A 375 -5.46 -18.64 21.47
C SER A 375 -4.46 -19.10 20.41
N GLN A 376 -4.58 -18.60 19.19
CA GLN A 376 -3.69 -18.87 18.07
C GLN A 376 -3.40 -17.56 17.33
N VAL A 377 -2.12 -17.19 17.27
CA VAL A 377 -1.70 -15.92 16.66
C VAL A 377 -0.67 -16.21 15.56
N PRO A 378 -0.84 -15.67 14.34
CA PRO A 378 0.13 -15.83 13.27
C PRO A 378 1.39 -15.01 13.56
N VAL A 379 2.52 -15.69 13.64
CA VAL A 379 3.84 -15.10 13.78
C VAL A 379 4.76 -15.57 12.66
N ILE A 380 5.81 -14.81 12.38
CA ILE A 380 6.83 -15.22 11.43
C ILE A 380 7.47 -16.54 11.91
N PRO A 381 7.80 -17.48 11.00
CA PRO A 381 8.41 -18.75 11.38
C PRO A 381 9.73 -18.54 12.14
N LEU A 382 10.05 -19.45 13.06
CA LEU A 382 11.22 -19.35 13.92
C LEU A 382 12.54 -19.17 13.13
N THR A 383 12.68 -19.85 11.99
CA THR A 383 13.84 -19.75 11.08
C THR A 383 14.10 -18.30 10.66
N TRP A 384 13.06 -17.64 10.16
CA TRP A 384 13.10 -16.25 9.74
C TRP A 384 13.29 -15.30 10.94
N GLN A 385 12.63 -15.55 12.07
CA GLN A 385 12.81 -14.74 13.28
C GLN A 385 14.29 -14.73 13.73
N VAL A 386 14.95 -15.89 13.74
CA VAL A 386 16.38 -16.03 14.09
C VAL A 386 17.27 -15.36 13.05
N GLU A 387 17.02 -15.57 11.75
CA GLU A 387 17.84 -14.97 10.69
C GLU A 387 17.73 -13.44 10.70
N CYS A 388 16.52 -12.87 10.79
CA CYS A 388 16.30 -11.43 10.88
C CYS A 388 17.03 -10.85 12.10
N LYS A 389 17.01 -11.53 13.24
CA LYS A 389 17.68 -11.10 14.47
C LYS A 389 19.20 -11.18 14.37
N LEU A 390 19.74 -12.25 13.77
CA LEU A 390 21.18 -12.35 13.49
C LEU A 390 21.63 -11.24 12.57
N ARG A 391 20.93 -11.01 11.47
CA ARG A 391 21.23 -9.93 10.52
C ARG A 391 21.19 -8.56 11.20
N ALA A 392 20.15 -8.30 12.00
CA ALA A 392 20.04 -7.07 12.78
C ALA A 392 21.25 -6.91 13.72
N TRP A 393 21.55 -7.91 14.54
CA TRP A 393 22.71 -7.92 15.43
C TRP A 393 24.01 -7.65 14.68
N MET A 394 24.24 -8.27 13.51
CA MET A 394 25.44 -8.02 12.71
C MET A 394 25.53 -6.60 12.20
N SER A 395 24.41 -6.00 11.81
CA SER A 395 24.41 -4.62 11.29
C SER A 395 24.66 -3.56 12.37
N ARG A 396 24.13 -3.75 13.58
CA ARG A 396 24.01 -2.66 14.57
C ARG A 396 24.56 -2.97 15.96
N LYS A 397 24.91 -4.22 16.26
CA LYS A 397 25.49 -4.67 17.54
C LYS A 397 24.73 -4.17 18.78
N LYS A 398 23.40 -4.05 18.69
CA LYS A 398 22.55 -3.62 19.81
C LYS A 398 22.37 -4.75 20.80
N GLN A 399 22.58 -4.48 22.09
CA GLN A 399 22.47 -5.46 23.17
C GLN A 399 21.10 -6.16 23.20
N SER A 400 20.03 -5.45 22.83
CA SER A 400 18.68 -6.03 22.72
C SER A 400 18.61 -7.18 21.71
N ASP A 401 19.31 -7.10 20.57
CA ASP A 401 19.29 -8.19 19.58
C ASP A 401 20.09 -9.39 20.07
N PHE A 402 21.18 -9.15 20.80
CA PHE A 402 21.94 -10.21 21.43
C PHE A 402 21.10 -10.96 22.46
N PHE A 403 20.35 -10.24 23.31
CA PHE A 403 19.45 -10.87 24.28
C PHE A 403 18.28 -11.59 23.61
N ASP A 404 17.72 -11.03 22.54
CA ASP A 404 16.68 -11.71 21.75
C ASP A 404 17.20 -13.03 21.16
N LEU A 405 18.42 -13.04 20.61
CA LEU A 405 19.07 -14.25 20.10
C LEU A 405 19.39 -15.25 21.21
N LYS A 406 19.92 -14.78 22.35
CA LYS A 406 20.17 -15.61 23.54
C LYS A 406 18.88 -16.28 24.03
N PHE A 407 17.77 -15.55 24.04
CA PHE A 407 16.45 -16.10 24.35
C PHE A 407 16.03 -17.17 23.34
N LEU A 408 16.07 -16.87 22.03
CA LEU A 408 15.66 -17.80 20.98
C LEU A 408 16.47 -19.10 21.02
N PHE A 409 17.80 -19.00 21.10
CA PHE A 409 18.67 -20.16 21.15
C PHE A 409 18.52 -20.94 22.45
N ARG A 410 18.26 -20.30 23.61
CA ARG A 410 18.01 -21.06 24.85
C ARG A 410 16.68 -21.79 24.83
N LYS A 411 15.65 -21.13 24.31
CA LYS A 411 14.28 -21.66 24.35
C LYS A 411 14.04 -22.73 23.30
N TYR A 412 14.53 -22.51 22.08
CA TYR A 412 14.25 -23.36 20.91
C TYR A 412 15.49 -24.07 20.36
N GLY A 413 16.66 -23.84 20.98
CA GLY A 413 17.96 -24.33 20.52
C GLY A 413 18.03 -25.82 20.32
N ARG A 414 17.78 -26.58 21.40
CA ARG A 414 17.95 -28.03 21.41
C ARG A 414 16.99 -28.73 20.46
N GLU A 415 15.71 -28.38 20.54
CA GLU A 415 14.64 -29.14 19.89
C GLU A 415 14.45 -28.77 18.41
N GLU A 416 14.66 -27.50 18.04
CA GLU A 416 14.30 -27.00 16.72
C GLU A 416 15.48 -26.37 15.99
N ILE A 417 16.13 -25.36 16.58
CA ILE A 417 17.14 -24.55 15.89
C ILE A 417 18.37 -25.40 15.51
N SER A 418 18.79 -26.33 16.38
CA SER A 418 19.93 -27.23 16.14
C SER A 418 19.78 -28.05 14.85
N GLN A 419 18.56 -28.27 14.36
CA GLN A 419 18.30 -29.07 13.17
C GLN A 419 18.63 -28.33 11.86
N TRP A 420 18.62 -26.99 11.88
CA TRP A 420 18.74 -26.17 10.67
C TRP A 420 19.70 -24.98 10.80
N SER A 421 20.25 -24.70 11.98
CA SER A 421 21.17 -23.58 12.22
C SER A 421 22.42 -23.61 11.32
N GLY A 422 22.84 -24.80 10.86
CA GLY A 422 23.92 -24.96 9.89
C GLY A 422 23.69 -24.22 8.56
N HIS A 423 22.44 -23.93 8.19
CA HIS A 423 22.09 -23.14 7.01
C HIS A 423 22.29 -21.63 7.21
N LEU A 424 22.39 -21.15 8.46
CA LEU A 424 22.71 -19.77 8.76
C LEU A 424 24.19 -19.48 8.46
N SER A 425 24.49 -18.23 8.11
CA SER A 425 25.86 -17.76 7.88
C SER A 425 26.80 -18.18 9.01
N LYS A 426 27.85 -18.94 8.66
CA LYS A 426 28.85 -19.42 9.63
C LYS A 426 29.51 -18.26 10.36
N ASP A 427 29.87 -17.21 9.62
CA ASP A 427 30.51 -16.01 10.18
C ASP A 427 29.61 -15.34 11.22
N TRP A 428 28.30 -15.26 10.94
CA TRP A 428 27.35 -14.65 11.87
C TRP A 428 27.16 -15.48 13.13
N ARG A 429 27.04 -16.81 12.98
CA ARG A 429 26.94 -17.72 14.13
C ARG A 429 28.18 -17.63 15.01
N GLN A 430 29.36 -17.63 14.40
CA GLN A 430 30.63 -17.57 15.11
C GLN A 430 30.81 -16.24 15.84
N GLU A 431 30.48 -15.11 15.19
CA GLU A 431 30.56 -13.81 15.83
C GLU A 431 29.57 -13.66 17.00
N PHE A 432 28.34 -14.17 16.88
CA PHE A 432 27.42 -14.22 18.02
C PHE A 432 27.98 -15.06 19.17
N TYR A 433 28.55 -16.24 18.86
CA TYR A 433 29.09 -17.15 19.86
C TYR A 433 30.27 -16.54 20.63
N GLU A 434 31.17 -15.82 19.97
CA GLU A 434 32.30 -15.16 20.65
C GLU A 434 31.83 -14.14 21.70
N VAL A 435 30.78 -13.37 21.38
CA VAL A 435 30.17 -12.45 22.37
C VAL A 435 29.45 -13.22 23.46
N PHE A 436 28.72 -14.29 23.11
CA PHE A 436 28.06 -15.16 24.08
C PHE A 436 29.05 -15.76 25.08
N LYS A 437 30.25 -16.14 24.61
CA LYS A 437 31.32 -16.71 25.44
C LYS A 437 31.90 -15.74 26.45
N VAL A 438 31.90 -14.44 26.14
CA VAL A 438 32.34 -13.40 27.08
C VAL A 438 31.28 -13.16 28.16
N GLU A 439 30.00 -13.21 27.78
CA GLU A 439 28.87 -12.94 28.68
C GLU A 439 28.42 -14.14 29.53
N GLU A 440 28.80 -15.36 29.16
CA GLU A 440 28.35 -16.59 29.80
C GLU A 440 29.50 -17.33 30.49
N THR A 441 29.34 -17.62 31.78
CA THR A 441 30.37 -18.29 32.60
C THR A 441 30.14 -19.78 32.77
N ASP A 442 28.94 -20.28 32.44
CA ASP A 442 28.61 -21.69 32.54
C ASP A 442 29.16 -22.49 31.35
N GLU A 443 30.12 -23.37 31.61
CA GLU A 443 30.75 -24.24 30.59
C GLU A 443 29.76 -25.17 29.90
N GLU A 444 28.69 -25.62 30.57
CA GLU A 444 27.67 -26.46 29.94
C GLU A 444 26.86 -25.65 28.93
N ALA A 445 26.41 -24.45 29.32
CA ALA A 445 25.71 -23.54 28.42
C ALA A 445 26.57 -23.12 27.21
N LEU A 446 27.88 -22.96 27.37
CA LEU A 446 28.80 -22.70 26.26
C LEU A 446 28.87 -23.87 25.28
N ARG A 447 29.07 -25.10 25.77
CA ARG A 447 29.10 -26.30 24.92
C ARG A 447 27.78 -26.51 24.20
N GLU A 448 26.67 -26.30 24.89
CA GLU A 448 25.34 -26.42 24.32
C GLU A 448 25.13 -25.39 23.22
N MET A 449 25.45 -24.12 23.47
CA MET A 449 25.30 -23.05 22.47
C MET A 449 26.16 -23.33 21.23
N MET A 450 27.39 -23.85 21.41
CA MET A 450 28.26 -24.24 20.31
C MET A 450 27.64 -25.34 19.45
N SER A 451 27.00 -26.33 20.08
CA SER A 451 26.27 -27.41 19.39
C SER A 451 24.99 -26.90 18.69
N ILE A 452 24.19 -26.07 19.36
CA ILE A 452 22.99 -25.43 18.77
C ILE A 452 23.38 -24.64 17.53
N LEU A 453 24.50 -23.93 17.58
CA LEU A 453 25.01 -23.15 16.47
C LEU A 453 25.78 -23.98 15.45
N GLN A 454 26.00 -25.29 15.62
CA GLN A 454 26.80 -26.14 14.72
C GLN A 454 28.16 -25.51 14.37
N LEU A 455 28.92 -25.16 15.41
CA LEU A 455 30.28 -24.59 15.32
C LEU A 455 31.36 -25.55 15.83
N ASP A 456 30.99 -26.79 16.11
CA ASP A 456 31.84 -27.87 16.59
C ASP A 456 32.80 -28.44 15.52
#